data_AF-A0A090AIH9-F1
#
_entry.id   AF-A0A090AIH9-F1
#
_cell.length_a   1.000
_cell.length_b   1.000
_cell.length_c   1.000
_cell.angle_alpha   90.00
_cell.angle_beta   90.00
_cell.angle_gamma   90.00
#
_symmetry.space_group_name_H-M   'P 1'
#
loop_
_entity.id
_entity.type
_entity.pdbx_description
1 polymer ?
#
loop_
_entity_poly.entity_id
_entity_poly.type
_entity_poly.pdbx_seq_one_letter_code
_entity_poly.pdbx_strand_id
1 'polypeptide(L)'
;MRNVFTWTAIVASLLVMQLAQAASICDIKMGLQTARENLVAMLDAADKAAQEDLKKKVDEASTALETALEAMLGDAKTAEDNKGKLNKFKETWTALKDTREKEIVPAIYAGKKADAKALATGIQAERMTTLKGLIKELGGDDCKAAK
;
A
#
# COMPACT_ATOMS: atom_id res chain seq x y z
N MET A 1 0.07 -1.09 -61.75
CA MET A 1 0.09 -2.14 -60.71
C MET A 1 1.52 -2.32 -60.18
N ARG A 2 1.80 -1.92 -58.94
CA ARG A 2 2.69 -2.64 -58.00
C ARG A 2 2.54 -1.99 -56.61
N ASN A 3 2.20 -2.85 -55.66
CA ASN A 3 1.75 -2.55 -54.31
C ASN A 3 2.79 -1.79 -53.48
N VAL A 4 2.34 -0.75 -52.79
CA VAL A 4 2.98 -0.20 -51.59
C VAL A 4 2.15 -0.72 -50.42
N PHE A 5 2.48 -1.90 -49.88
CA PHE A 5 1.84 -2.38 -48.65
C PHE A 5 2.71 -1.98 -47.48
N THR A 6 2.19 -0.98 -46.76
CA THR A 6 2.79 -0.23 -45.67
C THR A 6 3.10 -1.11 -44.47
N TRP A 7 4.37 -1.12 -44.07
CA TRP A 7 4.80 -1.52 -42.74
C TRP A 7 4.51 -0.37 -41.77
N THR A 8 3.38 -0.39 -41.07
CA THR A 8 3.17 0.48 -39.90
C THR A 8 2.25 -0.17 -38.88
N ALA A 9 2.59 0.06 -37.62
CA ALA A 9 1.77 -0.06 -36.41
C ALA A 9 1.82 -1.39 -35.65
N ILE A 10 2.93 -1.63 -34.96
CA ILE A 10 2.90 -2.23 -33.61
C ILE A 10 3.71 -1.31 -32.68
N VAL A 11 3.13 -0.16 -32.30
CA VAL A 11 3.70 0.70 -31.24
C VAL A 11 2.65 1.07 -30.19
N ALA A 12 1.35 0.85 -30.45
CA ALA A 12 0.27 1.28 -29.56
C ALA A 12 0.03 0.38 -28.33
N SER A 13 0.47 -0.88 -28.32
CA SER A 13 0.12 -1.83 -27.25
C SER A 13 1.01 -1.75 -26.00
N LEU A 14 2.25 -1.26 -26.09
CA LEU A 14 3.16 -1.19 -24.93
C LEU A 14 2.81 -0.04 -23.96
N LEU A 15 2.20 1.05 -24.46
CA LEU A 15 1.92 2.25 -23.66
C LEU A 15 0.77 2.07 -22.66
N VAL A 16 -0.27 1.30 -23.00
CA VAL A 16 -1.43 1.09 -22.11
C VAL A 16 -1.06 0.22 -20.90
N MET A 17 -0.03 -0.63 -21.02
CA MET A 17 0.33 -1.62 -20.00
C MET A 17 1.11 -1.01 -18.82
N GLN A 18 1.98 -0.04 -19.10
CA GLN A 18 2.70 0.69 -18.03
C GLN A 18 1.76 1.50 -17.13
N LEU A 19 0.62 1.94 -17.66
CA LEU A 19 -0.38 2.70 -16.92
C LEU A 19 -1.10 1.85 -15.86
N ALA A 20 -1.37 0.57 -16.15
CA ALA A 20 -2.04 -0.33 -15.21
C ALA A 20 -1.15 -0.66 -13.99
N GLN A 21 0.14 -0.97 -14.22
CA GLN A 21 1.07 -1.23 -13.11
C GLN A 21 1.33 0.03 -12.27
N ALA A 22 1.44 1.20 -12.90
CA ALA A 22 1.57 2.46 -12.18
C ALA A 22 0.33 2.75 -11.30
N ALA A 23 -0.89 2.49 -11.81
CA ALA A 23 -2.11 2.61 -11.03
C ALA A 23 -2.11 1.69 -9.80
N SER A 24 -1.73 0.41 -9.97
CA SER A 24 -1.66 -0.52 -8.84
C SER A 24 -0.61 -0.13 -7.79
N ILE A 25 0.54 0.41 -8.20
CA ILE A 25 1.55 0.93 -7.25
C ILE A 25 0.98 2.14 -6.48
N CYS A 26 0.21 3.00 -7.15
CA CYS A 26 -0.46 4.10 -6.50
C CYS A 26 -1.53 3.64 -5.51
N ASP A 27 -2.29 2.60 -5.84
CA ASP A 27 -3.27 2.01 -4.93
C ASP A 27 -2.58 1.42 -3.68
N ILE A 28 -1.45 0.72 -3.85
CA ILE A 28 -0.63 0.21 -2.72
C ILE A 28 -0.18 1.37 -1.82
N LYS A 29 0.35 2.45 -2.42
CA LYS A 29 0.80 3.64 -1.67
C LYS A 29 -0.35 4.31 -0.92
N MET A 30 -1.46 4.55 -1.60
CA MET A 30 -2.64 5.20 -1.02
C MET A 30 -3.24 4.36 0.11
N GLY A 31 -3.34 3.05 -0.07
CA GLY A 31 -3.80 2.14 0.99
C GLY A 31 -2.87 2.15 2.20
N LEU A 32 -1.54 2.19 1.99
CA LEU A 32 -0.56 2.26 3.08
C LEU A 32 -0.71 3.56 3.88
N GLN A 33 -0.80 4.70 3.18
CA GLN A 33 -0.95 6.01 3.80
C GLN A 33 -2.28 6.13 4.55
N THR A 34 -3.38 5.75 3.90
CA THR A 34 -4.73 5.80 4.47
C THR A 34 -4.84 4.91 5.71
N ALA A 35 -4.28 3.69 5.69
CA ALA A 35 -4.25 2.83 6.87
C ALA A 35 -3.44 3.44 8.01
N ARG A 36 -2.30 4.07 7.70
CA ARG A 36 -1.45 4.71 8.72
C ARG A 36 -2.11 5.94 9.34
N GLU A 37 -2.72 6.80 8.51
CA GLU A 37 -3.39 8.02 8.95
C GLU A 37 -4.60 7.71 9.83
N ASN A 38 -5.47 6.77 9.42
CA ASN A 38 -6.61 6.37 10.24
C ASN A 38 -6.18 5.72 11.56
N LEU A 39 -5.09 4.93 11.58
CA LEU A 39 -4.55 4.38 12.84
C LEU A 39 -4.04 5.49 13.77
N VAL A 40 -3.39 6.52 13.23
CA VAL A 40 -2.94 7.67 14.04
C VAL A 40 -4.14 8.44 14.57
N ALA A 41 -5.14 8.72 13.75
CA ALA A 41 -6.38 9.34 14.20
C ALA A 41 -7.08 8.51 15.29
N MET A 42 -7.02 7.17 15.21
CA MET A 42 -7.62 6.27 16.18
C MET A 42 -6.99 6.42 17.59
N LEU A 43 -5.71 6.77 17.68
CA LEU A 43 -5.04 7.06 18.96
C LEU A 43 -5.68 8.27 19.67
N ASP A 44 -6.07 9.27 18.89
CA ASP A 44 -6.56 10.55 19.40
C ASP A 44 -8.09 10.62 19.50
N ALA A 45 -8.80 9.63 18.97
CA ALA A 45 -10.25 9.53 19.02
C ALA A 45 -10.81 9.66 20.46
N ALA A 46 -11.98 10.32 20.55
CA ALA A 46 -12.61 10.73 21.80
C ALA A 46 -13.31 9.58 22.53
N ASP A 47 -13.88 8.63 21.79
CA ASP A 47 -14.63 7.52 22.33
C ASP A 47 -14.44 6.24 21.48
N LYS A 48 -14.98 5.14 21.99
CA LYS A 48 -14.87 3.82 21.38
C LYS A 48 -15.57 3.73 20.02
N ALA A 49 -16.69 4.42 19.82
CA ALA A 49 -17.40 4.39 18.54
C ALA A 49 -16.55 5.06 17.45
N ALA A 50 -15.95 6.20 17.75
CA ALA A 50 -15.00 6.86 16.84
C ALA A 50 -13.77 5.98 16.57
N GLN A 51 -13.27 5.25 17.59
CA GLN A 51 -12.17 4.29 17.39
C GLN A 51 -12.56 3.13 16.46
N GLU A 52 -13.77 2.58 16.61
CA GLU A 52 -14.27 1.49 15.76
C GLU A 52 -14.47 1.93 14.30
N ASP A 53 -15.01 3.14 14.07
CA ASP A 53 -15.15 3.72 12.74
C ASP A 53 -13.78 3.91 12.06
N LEU A 54 -12.78 4.38 12.82
CA LEU A 54 -11.41 4.54 12.31
C LEU A 54 -10.75 3.19 12.07
N LYS A 55 -10.97 2.18 12.93
CA LYS A 55 -10.48 0.81 12.71
C LYS A 55 -11.05 0.22 11.43
N LYS A 56 -12.34 0.42 11.15
CA LYS A 56 -12.96 0.00 9.90
C LYS A 56 -12.26 0.60 8.68
N LYS A 57 -11.97 1.90 8.71
CA LYS A 57 -11.21 2.58 7.63
C LYS A 57 -9.79 2.04 7.49
N VAL A 58 -9.12 1.71 8.59
CA VAL A 58 -7.81 1.03 8.57
C VAL A 58 -7.91 -0.32 7.85
N ASP A 59 -8.96 -1.10 8.11
CA ASP A 59 -9.17 -2.42 7.51
C ASP A 59 -9.54 -2.34 6.03
N GLU A 60 -10.39 -1.38 5.65
CA GLU A 60 -10.74 -1.09 4.25
C GLU A 60 -9.50 -0.70 3.44
N ALA A 61 -8.68 0.23 3.96
CA ALA A 61 -7.44 0.64 3.32
C ALA A 61 -6.41 -0.50 3.25
N SER A 62 -6.33 -1.33 4.30
CA SER A 62 -5.48 -2.53 4.32
C SER A 62 -5.89 -3.53 3.24
N THR A 63 -7.20 -3.73 3.07
CA THR A 63 -7.76 -4.65 2.06
C THR A 63 -7.49 -4.15 0.65
N ALA A 64 -7.63 -2.84 0.41
CA ALA A 64 -7.33 -2.23 -0.89
C ALA A 64 -5.84 -2.39 -1.25
N LEU A 65 -4.94 -2.11 -0.30
CA LEU A 65 -3.50 -2.33 -0.45
C LEU A 65 -3.20 -3.80 -0.80
N GLU A 66 -3.74 -4.74 -0.02
CA GLU A 66 -3.50 -6.17 -0.21
C GLU A 66 -4.02 -6.64 -1.56
N THR A 67 -5.18 -6.16 -1.99
CA THR A 67 -5.76 -6.48 -3.31
C THR A 67 -4.85 -6.00 -4.44
N ALA A 68 -4.37 -4.75 -4.39
CA ALA A 68 -3.47 -4.21 -5.40
C ALA A 68 -2.12 -4.94 -5.42
N LEU A 69 -1.60 -5.32 -4.25
CA LEU A 69 -0.37 -6.09 -4.10
C LEU A 69 -0.48 -7.48 -4.73
N GLU A 70 -1.54 -8.23 -4.43
CA GLU A 70 -1.77 -9.55 -5.02
C GLU A 70 -1.99 -9.47 -6.53
N ALA A 71 -2.69 -8.43 -7.01
CA ALA A 71 -2.88 -8.21 -8.45
C ALA A 71 -1.53 -8.04 -9.17
N MET A 72 -0.60 -7.26 -8.60
CA MET A 72 0.74 -7.10 -9.18
C MET A 72 1.60 -8.36 -9.11
N LEU A 73 1.54 -9.11 -8.00
CA LEU A 73 2.28 -10.37 -7.85
C LEU A 73 1.76 -11.45 -8.81
N GLY A 74 0.45 -11.46 -9.08
CA GLY A 74 -0.19 -12.39 -10.02
C GLY A 74 -0.05 -12.01 -11.50
N ASP A 75 0.33 -10.77 -11.82
CA ASP A 75 0.54 -10.34 -13.20
C ASP A 75 1.84 -10.94 -13.77
N ALA A 76 1.69 -11.78 -14.80
CA ALA A 76 2.81 -12.38 -15.53
C ALA A 76 3.73 -11.35 -16.19
N LYS A 77 3.27 -10.11 -16.38
CA LYS A 77 4.03 -8.99 -16.95
C LYS A 77 4.80 -8.18 -15.91
N THR A 78 4.61 -8.45 -14.61
CA THR A 78 5.44 -7.83 -13.57
C THR A 78 6.85 -8.36 -13.68
N ALA A 79 7.83 -7.47 -13.86
CA ALA A 79 9.24 -7.82 -13.92
C ALA A 79 9.67 -8.59 -12.66
N GLU A 80 10.52 -9.61 -12.81
CA GLU A 80 10.96 -10.45 -11.68
C GLU A 80 11.62 -9.64 -10.55
N ASP A 81 12.43 -8.64 -10.89
CA ASP A 81 13.01 -7.71 -9.90
C ASP A 81 11.92 -6.97 -9.10
N ASN A 82 10.82 -6.61 -9.75
CA ASN A 82 9.68 -5.98 -9.09
C ASN A 82 8.91 -6.98 -8.24
N LYS A 83 8.75 -8.24 -8.67
CA LYS A 83 8.15 -9.30 -7.83
C LYS A 83 8.96 -9.53 -6.55
N GLY A 84 10.29 -9.51 -6.63
CA GLY A 84 11.16 -9.58 -5.46
C GLY A 84 10.87 -8.46 -4.45
N LYS A 85 10.77 -7.21 -4.94
CA LYS A 85 10.41 -6.04 -4.12
C LYS A 85 8.99 -6.14 -3.54
N LEU A 86 8.02 -6.59 -4.32
CA LEU A 86 6.62 -6.77 -3.90
C LEU A 86 6.49 -7.85 -2.81
N ASN A 87 7.24 -8.95 -2.91
CA ASN A 87 7.28 -9.98 -1.87
C ASN A 87 7.88 -9.43 -0.56
N LYS A 88 8.99 -8.69 -0.64
CA LYS A 88 9.56 -8.01 0.53
C LYS A 88 8.61 -6.98 1.14
N PHE A 89 7.86 -6.28 0.28
CA PHE A 89 6.80 -5.37 0.73
C PHE A 89 5.71 -6.14 1.48
N LYS A 90 5.23 -7.26 0.93
CA LYS A 90 4.22 -8.14 1.55
C LYS A 90 4.66 -8.60 2.93
N GLU A 91 5.87 -9.13 3.07
CA GLU A 91 6.42 -9.58 4.35
C GLU A 91 6.48 -8.45 5.40
N THR A 92 6.99 -7.29 4.99
CA THR A 92 7.11 -6.12 5.88
C THR A 92 5.73 -5.60 6.28
N TRP A 93 4.77 -5.59 5.34
CA TRP A 93 3.39 -5.18 5.57
C TRP A 93 2.69 -6.13 6.54
N THR A 94 2.84 -7.45 6.36
CA THR A 94 2.30 -8.45 7.27
C THR A 94 2.82 -8.26 8.69
N ALA A 95 4.12 -8.04 8.87
CA ALA A 95 4.69 -7.76 10.18
C ALA A 95 4.13 -6.46 10.79
N LEU A 96 3.96 -5.42 9.98
CA LEU A 96 3.37 -4.16 10.41
C LEU A 96 1.90 -4.32 10.83
N LYS A 97 1.11 -5.03 10.04
CA LYS A 97 -0.30 -5.36 10.32
C LYS A 97 -0.42 -6.20 11.58
N ASP A 98 0.42 -7.20 11.76
CA ASP A 98 0.41 -8.07 12.94
C ASP A 98 0.61 -7.29 14.24
N THR A 99 1.64 -6.44 14.32
CA THR A 99 1.84 -5.58 15.50
C THR A 99 0.68 -4.59 15.69
N ARG A 100 0.08 -4.09 14.60
CA ARG A 100 -1.10 -3.22 14.69
C ARG A 100 -2.28 -3.95 15.33
N GLU A 101 -2.64 -5.13 14.83
CA GLU A 101 -3.81 -5.88 15.27
C GLU A 101 -3.63 -6.55 16.63
N LYS A 102 -2.42 -7.03 16.94
CA LYS A 102 -2.14 -7.80 18.17
C LYS A 102 -1.74 -6.92 19.35
N GLU A 103 -1.19 -5.73 19.11
CA GLU A 103 -0.59 -4.92 20.17
C GLU A 103 -1.17 -3.50 20.20
N ILE A 104 -1.13 -2.77 19.09
CA ILE A 104 -1.53 -1.35 19.06
C ILE A 104 -3.03 -1.18 19.26
N VAL A 105 -3.86 -1.86 18.48
CA VAL A 105 -5.33 -1.77 18.55
C VAL A 105 -5.85 -2.19 19.92
N PRO A 106 -5.41 -3.32 20.51
CA PRO A 106 -5.77 -3.66 21.89
C PRO A 106 -5.35 -2.61 22.92
N ALA A 107 -4.17 -2.01 22.78
CA ALA A 107 -3.72 -0.94 23.67
C ALA A 107 -4.60 0.33 23.55
N ILE A 108 -5.03 0.68 22.33
CA ILE A 108 -5.98 1.78 22.08
C ILE A 108 -7.30 1.52 22.80
N TYR A 109 -7.89 0.34 22.62
CA TYR A 109 -9.15 -0.03 23.25
C TYR A 109 -9.07 -0.13 24.78
N ALA A 110 -7.89 -0.46 25.32
CA ALA A 110 -7.63 -0.44 26.75
C ALA A 110 -7.37 0.97 27.32
N GLY A 111 -7.43 2.03 26.48
CA GLY A 111 -7.13 3.40 26.88
C GLY A 111 -5.64 3.68 27.13
N LYS A 112 -4.75 2.74 26.80
CA LYS A 112 -3.30 2.85 26.99
C LYS A 112 -2.63 3.61 25.84
N LYS A 113 -3.03 4.87 25.65
CA LYS A 113 -2.61 5.70 24.51
C LYS A 113 -1.09 5.88 24.41
N ALA A 114 -0.39 6.00 25.55
CA ALA A 114 1.07 6.14 25.57
C ALA A 114 1.77 4.88 25.06
N ASP A 115 1.36 3.69 25.52
CA ASP A 115 1.90 2.40 25.08
C ASP A 115 1.63 2.18 23.59
N ALA A 116 0.39 2.46 23.14
CA ALA A 116 0.02 2.37 21.73
C ALA A 116 0.87 3.30 20.85
N LYS A 117 1.15 4.53 21.31
CA LYS A 117 2.01 5.49 20.61
C LYS A 117 3.47 5.04 20.57
N ALA A 118 3.99 4.47 21.65
CA ALA A 118 5.35 3.94 21.69
C ALA A 118 5.53 2.79 20.66
N LEU A 119 4.59 1.84 20.62
CA LEU A 119 4.58 0.77 19.62
C LEU A 119 4.48 1.31 18.19
N ALA A 120 3.62 2.31 17.98
CA ALA A 120 3.41 2.94 16.68
C ALA A 120 4.62 3.76 16.18
N THR A 121 5.56 4.15 17.05
CA THR A 121 6.72 4.99 16.72
C THR A 121 8.07 4.29 16.84
N GLY A 122 8.12 3.12 17.48
CA GLY A 122 9.30 2.24 17.51
C GLY A 122 9.45 1.43 16.23
N ILE A 123 9.45 0.09 16.34
CA ILE A 123 9.67 -0.83 15.21
C ILE A 123 8.76 -0.59 14.00
N GLN A 124 7.56 -0.04 14.22
CA GLN A 124 6.65 0.31 13.14
C GLN A 124 7.14 1.47 12.27
N ALA A 125 7.94 2.40 12.80
CA ALA A 125 8.52 3.48 12.02
C ALA A 125 9.60 2.97 11.05
N GLU A 126 10.41 2.00 11.48
CA GLU A 126 11.39 1.32 10.63
C GLU A 126 10.70 0.56 9.49
N ARG A 127 9.68 -0.25 9.83
CA ARG A 127 8.86 -0.97 8.83
C ARG A 127 8.19 -0.02 7.83
N MET A 128 7.64 1.09 8.31
CA MET A 128 7.05 2.12 7.46
C MET A 128 8.07 2.76 6.52
N THR A 129 9.31 2.98 6.99
CA THR A 129 10.40 3.49 6.16
C THR A 129 10.74 2.51 5.05
N THR A 130 10.85 1.22 5.38
CA THR A 130 11.09 0.15 4.39
C THR A 130 9.97 0.08 3.34
N LEU A 131 8.70 0.10 3.76
CA LEU A 131 7.56 0.05 2.84
C LEU A 131 7.53 1.24 1.88
N LYS A 132 7.80 2.45 2.38
CA LYS A 132 7.89 3.66 1.55
C LYS A 132 9.07 3.59 0.58
N GLY A 133 10.22 3.09 1.01
CA GLY A 133 11.39 2.86 0.15
C GLY A 133 11.08 1.90 -1.00
N LEU A 134 10.40 0.79 -0.71
CA LEU A 134 9.99 -0.18 -1.73
C LEU A 134 8.98 0.41 -2.72
N ILE A 135 8.00 1.19 -2.25
CA ILE A 135 7.06 1.91 -3.14
C ILE A 135 7.83 2.83 -4.09
N LYS A 136 8.83 3.56 -3.58
CA LYS A 136 9.70 4.41 -4.40
C LYS A 136 10.49 3.60 -5.44
N GLU A 137 11.11 2.51 -5.03
CA GLU A 137 11.86 1.61 -5.92
C GLU A 137 11.00 0.91 -6.98
N LEU A 138 9.68 0.83 -6.74
CA LEU A 138 8.69 0.33 -7.69
C LEU A 138 8.18 1.44 -8.63
N GLY A 139 8.53 2.71 -8.41
CA GLY A 139 8.11 3.84 -9.24
C GLY A 139 6.89 4.60 -8.70
N GLY A 140 6.54 4.45 -7.43
CA GLY A 140 5.36 5.09 -6.80
C GLY A 140 5.56 6.54 -6.35
N ASP A 141 6.69 7.17 -6.66
CA ASP A 141 6.99 8.54 -6.21
C ASP A 141 5.95 9.55 -6.74
N ASP A 142 5.54 9.40 -8.00
CA ASP A 142 4.62 10.32 -8.70
C ASP A 142 3.13 10.05 -8.42
N CYS A 143 2.82 9.06 -7.58
CA CYS A 143 1.44 8.80 -7.17
C CYS A 143 0.91 9.98 -6.36
N LYS A 144 -0.02 10.72 -6.97
CA LYS A 144 -0.78 11.81 -6.36
C LYS A 144 -2.11 11.26 -5.89
N ALA A 145 -2.57 11.71 -4.73
CA ALA A 145 -3.96 11.49 -4.33
C ALA A 145 -4.88 12.06 -5.42
N ALA A 146 -5.86 11.27 -5.87
CA ALA A 146 -6.94 11.80 -6.69
C ALA A 146 -7.61 12.93 -5.90
N LYS A 147 -7.62 14.14 -6.48
CA LYS A 147 -8.29 15.31 -5.90
C LYS A 147 -9.79 15.14 -5.95
#